data_AF-A0A7W0T6E7-F1
#
_entry.id   AF-A0A7W0T6E7-F1
#
_cell.length_a   1.000
_cell.length_b   1.000
_cell.length_c   1.000
_cell.angle_alpha   90.00
_cell.angle_beta   90.00
_cell.angle_gamma   90.00
#
_symmetry.space_group_name_H-M   'P 1'
#
loop_
_entity.id
_entity.type
_entity.pdbx_description
1 polymer ?
#
loop_
_entity_poly.entity_id
_entity_poly.type
_entity_poly.pdbx_seq_one_letter_code
_entity_poly.pdbx_strand_id
1 'polypeptide(L)'
;MSRYASVYPLVNARALASRIFTYEVPDEVEKGAVVEVRFARSKARGVVVDVDGGAPEGIDVAAIERVVEELPPALVDLALWLAEYYGSTPARTLALVAPRVRKRRGERPA
;
A
#
# COMPACT_ATOMS: atom_id res chain seq x y z
N MET A 1 -16.42 3.12 12.62
CA MET A 1 -15.89 1.80 13.04
C MET A 1 -14.59 1.60 12.26
N SER A 2 -13.87 0.51 12.51
CA SER A 2 -12.66 0.16 11.75
C SER A 2 -12.89 -1.17 11.05
N ARG A 3 -12.32 -1.31 9.86
CA ARG A 3 -12.35 -2.53 9.05
C ARG A 3 -10.94 -2.97 8.69
N TYR A 4 -10.80 -4.10 8.00
CA TYR A 4 -9.50 -4.61 7.60
C TYR A 4 -9.31 -4.52 6.09
N ALA A 5 -8.11 -4.11 5.70
CA ALA A 5 -7.73 -3.93 4.31
C ALA A 5 -6.54 -4.81 3.94
N SER A 6 -6.58 -5.31 2.72
CA SER A 6 -5.46 -5.95 2.05
C SER A 6 -4.56 -4.89 1.43
N VAL A 7 -3.31 -4.83 1.88
CA VAL A 7 -2.33 -3.81 1.48
C VAL A 7 -1.09 -4.46 0.88
N TYR A 8 -0.61 -3.92 -0.25
CA TYR A 8 0.74 -4.18 -0.74
C TYR A 8 1.70 -3.09 -0.28
N PRO A 9 2.67 -3.38 0.61
CA PRO A 9 3.73 -2.44 0.93
C PRO A 9 4.62 -2.17 -0.28
N LEU A 10 4.89 -0.89 -0.56
CA LEU A 10 5.78 -0.43 -1.63
C LEU A 10 7.24 -0.53 -1.18
N VAL A 11 7.72 -1.77 -1.11
CA VAL A 11 9.08 -2.13 -0.67
C VAL A 11 9.92 -2.72 -1.80
N ASN A 12 11.24 -2.60 -1.69
CA ASN A 12 12.18 -3.14 -2.69
C ASN A 12 12.49 -4.63 -2.51
N ALA A 13 12.25 -5.19 -1.32
CA ALA A 13 12.55 -6.60 -1.03
C ALA A 13 11.60 -7.51 -1.81
N ARG A 14 12.11 -8.19 -2.86
CA ARG A 14 11.31 -8.98 -3.81
C ARG A 14 10.39 -10.00 -3.13
N ALA A 15 10.87 -10.70 -2.10
CA ALA A 15 10.08 -11.72 -1.38
C ALA A 15 8.83 -11.14 -0.67
N LEU A 16 8.85 -9.84 -0.35
CA LEU A 16 7.77 -9.12 0.32
C LEU A 16 6.95 -8.28 -0.66
N ALA A 17 7.56 -7.84 -1.76
CA ALA A 17 6.93 -7.02 -2.81
C ALA A 17 5.76 -7.71 -3.54
N SER A 18 5.64 -9.04 -3.41
CA SER A 18 4.52 -9.84 -3.94
C SER A 18 3.52 -10.30 -2.89
N ARG A 19 3.69 -9.90 -1.62
CA ARG A 19 2.84 -10.33 -0.51
C ARG A 19 1.84 -9.24 -0.13
N ILE A 20 0.60 -9.69 0.10
CA ILE A 20 -0.45 -8.89 0.73
C ILE A 20 -0.29 -9.00 2.24
N PHE A 21 -0.55 -7.89 2.93
CA PHE A 21 -0.60 -7.80 4.38
C PHE A 21 -1.92 -7.18 4.81
N THR A 22 -2.49 -7.68 5.90
CA THR A 22 -3.72 -7.14 6.48
C THR A 22 -3.39 -5.98 7.42
N TYR A 23 -4.13 -4.88 7.29
CA TYR A 23 -4.06 -3.73 8.20
C TYR A 23 -5.46 -3.32 8.63
N GLU A 24 -5.57 -2.80 9.86
CA GLU A 24 -6.77 -2.10 10.31
C GLU A 24 -6.81 -0.69 9.68
N VAL A 25 -7.97 -0.31 9.16
CA VAL A 25 -8.21 0.97 8.49
C VAL A 25 -9.53 1.60 8.96
N PRO A 26 -9.66 2.95 8.89
CA PRO A 26 -10.94 3.63 8.99
C PRO A 26 -11.95 3.14 7.94
N ASP A 27 -13.25 3.19 8.26
CA ASP A 27 -14.32 2.72 7.36
C ASP A 27 -14.33 3.45 6.00
N GLU A 28 -13.84 4.70 5.94
CA GLU A 28 -13.83 5.51 4.72
C GLU A 28 -12.73 5.10 3.74
N VAL A 29 -11.74 4.29 4.18
CA VAL A 29 -10.60 3.90 3.34
C VAL A 29 -11.02 2.87 2.33
N GLU A 30 -11.01 3.23 1.05
CA GLU A 30 -11.36 2.35 -0.07
C GLU A 30 -10.14 1.82 -0.84
N LYS A 31 -10.39 0.88 -1.76
CA LYS A 31 -9.40 0.46 -2.77
C LYS A 31 -8.80 1.68 -3.49
N GLY A 32 -7.48 1.71 -3.61
CA GLY A 32 -6.76 2.84 -4.20
C GLY A 32 -6.23 3.84 -3.18
N ALA A 33 -6.63 3.75 -1.91
CA ALA A 33 -5.99 4.50 -0.85
C ALA A 33 -4.50 4.11 -0.74
N VAL A 34 -3.64 5.12 -0.80
CA VAL A 34 -2.23 4.97 -0.48
C VAL A 34 -2.04 5.34 0.97
N VAL A 35 -1.52 4.41 1.76
CA VAL A 35 -1.39 4.53 3.21
C VAL A 35 0.07 4.58 3.64
N GLU A 36 0.35 5.25 4.76
CA GLU A 36 1.59 5.06 5.50
C GLU A 36 1.37 3.96 6.54
N VAL A 37 2.26 2.96 6.55
CA VAL A 37 2.20 1.83 7.47
C VAL A 37 3.53 1.64 8.18
N ARG A 38 3.47 1.06 9.38
CA ARG A 38 4.65 0.40 9.96
C ARG A 38 4.83 -0.97 9.35
N PHE A 39 6.04 -1.22 8.90
CA PHE A 39 6.44 -2.50 8.35
C PHE A 39 7.78 -2.90 8.97
N ALA A 40 7.70 -3.88 9.88
CA ALA A 40 8.77 -4.21 10.82
C ALA A 40 9.26 -2.97 11.58
N ARG A 41 10.55 -2.63 11.45
CA ARG A 41 11.19 -1.49 12.16
C ARG A 41 11.11 -0.17 11.40
N SER A 42 10.45 -0.13 10.24
CA SER A 42 10.47 1.02 9.33
C SER A 42 9.07 1.44 8.91
N LYS A 43 8.96 2.66 8.38
CA LYS A 43 7.74 3.14 7.72
C LYS A 43 7.81 2.87 6.23
N ALA A 44 6.70 2.44 5.66
CA ALA A 44 6.53 2.24 4.23
C ALA A 44 5.23 2.86 3.74
N ARG A 45 5.18 3.22 2.46
CA ARG A 45 3.90 3.43 1.78
C ARG A 45 3.33 2.06 1.43
N GLY A 46 2.02 1.92 1.47
CA GLY A 46 1.29 0.76 0.96
C GLY A 46 0.10 1.20 0.12
N VAL A 47 -0.40 0.32 -0.73
CA VAL A 47 -1.63 0.56 -1.50
C VAL A 47 -2.68 -0.46 -1.09
N VAL A 48 -3.85 0.05 -0.71
CA VAL A 48 -5.03 -0.76 -0.41
C VAL A 48 -5.60 -1.30 -1.73
N VAL A 49 -5.71 -2.61 -1.83
CA VAL A 49 -6.24 -3.29 -3.03
C VAL A 49 -7.60 -3.92 -2.81
N ASP A 50 -7.97 -4.14 -1.55
CA ASP A 50 -9.25 -4.70 -1.12
C ASP A 50 -9.51 -4.31 0.35
N VAL A 51 -10.78 -4.17 0.71
CA VAL A 51 -11.28 -3.69 2.01
C VAL A 51 -12.32 -4.62 2.63
N ASP A 52 -12.66 -5.71 1.96
CA ASP A 52 -13.65 -6.69 2.40
C ASP A 52 -13.01 -7.88 3.16
N GLY A 53 -11.77 -7.69 3.62
CA GLY A 53 -11.02 -8.70 4.36
C GLY A 53 -11.38 -8.76 5.85
N GLY A 54 -11.29 -9.95 6.44
CA GLY A 54 -11.29 -10.12 7.90
C GLY A 54 -9.87 -10.11 8.48
N ALA A 55 -9.76 -9.87 9.79
CA ALA A 55 -8.51 -10.10 10.51
C ALA A 55 -8.15 -11.59 10.48
N PRO A 56 -6.88 -11.95 10.23
CA PRO A 56 -6.41 -13.31 10.41
C PRO A 56 -6.59 -13.77 11.87
N GLU A 57 -7.01 -15.02 12.06
CA GLU A 57 -7.26 -15.56 13.40
C GLU A 57 -6.00 -15.57 14.26
N GLY A 58 -6.11 -15.09 15.50
CA GLY A 58 -5.00 -15.08 16.47
C GLY A 58 -3.90 -14.07 16.17
N ILE A 59 -4.09 -13.17 15.20
CA ILE A 59 -3.12 -12.12 14.86
C ILE A 59 -3.63 -10.76 15.34
N ASP A 60 -2.81 -10.07 16.13
CA ASP A 60 -3.02 -8.66 16.45
C ASP A 60 -2.63 -7.81 15.23
N VAL A 61 -3.65 -7.28 14.54
CA VAL A 61 -3.47 -6.58 13.26
C VAL A 61 -3.06 -5.14 13.52
N ALA A 62 -1.96 -4.71 12.90
CA ALA A 62 -1.52 -3.33 13.00
C ALA A 62 -2.48 -2.38 12.23
N ALA A 63 -2.74 -1.21 12.80
CA ALA A 63 -3.43 -0.12 12.11
C ALA A 63 -2.51 0.64 11.15
N ILE A 64 -3.10 1.24 10.11
CA ILE A 64 -2.40 2.23 9.28
C ILE A 64 -2.07 3.49 10.11
N GLU A 65 -1.00 4.21 9.74
CA GLU A 65 -0.67 5.48 10.41
C GLU A 65 -1.51 6.65 9.85
N ARG A 66 -1.71 6.68 8.53
CA ARG A 66 -2.61 7.64 7.84
C ARG A 66 -2.80 7.27 6.37
N VAL A 67 -3.83 7.84 5.75
CA VAL A 67 -3.94 7.94 4.29
C VAL A 67 -3.04 9.09 3.81
N VAL A 68 -2.29 8.84 2.74
CA VAL A 68 -1.35 9.78 2.11
C VAL A 68 -1.99 10.45 0.89
N GLU A 69 -2.66 9.66 0.06
CA GLU A 69 -3.37 10.09 -1.15
C GLU A 69 -4.34 8.98 -1.59
N GLU A 70 -5.22 9.28 -2.54
CA GLU A 70 -6.18 8.33 -3.11
C GLU A 70 -6.00 8.22 -4.62
N LEU A 71 -6.00 6.99 -5.12
CA LEU A 71 -5.91 6.68 -6.53
C LEU A 71 -7.25 6.16 -7.04
N PRO A 72 -7.61 6.44 -8.30
CA PRO A 72 -8.72 5.75 -8.95
C PRO A 72 -8.55 4.22 -8.84
N PRO A 73 -9.58 3.47 -8.39
CA PRO A 73 -9.50 2.01 -8.26
C PRO A 73 -9.06 1.30 -9.56
N ALA A 74 -9.46 1.84 -10.72
CA ALA A 74 -9.07 1.33 -12.03
C ALA A 74 -7.55 1.36 -12.27
N LEU A 75 -6.80 2.29 -11.67
CA LEU A 75 -5.33 2.31 -11.75
C LEU A 75 -4.70 1.20 -10.91
N VAL A 76 -5.32 0.85 -9.78
CA VAL A 76 -4.91 -0.31 -8.99
C VAL A 76 -5.11 -1.60 -9.79
N ASP A 77 -6.28 -1.74 -10.41
CA ASP A 77 -6.58 -2.89 -11.27
C ASP A 77 -5.60 -3.02 -12.44
N LEU A 78 -5.33 -1.91 -13.14
CA LEU A 78 -4.32 -1.88 -14.18
C LEU A 78 -2.93 -2.28 -13.67
N ALA A 79 -2.51 -1.77 -12.51
CA ALA A 79 -1.20 -2.09 -11.95
C ALA A 79 -1.08 -3.57 -11.56
N LEU A 80 -2.15 -4.18 -11.01
CA LEU A 80 -2.18 -5.60 -10.69
C LEU A 80 -2.16 -6.46 -11.96
N TRP A 81 -2.92 -6.07 -12.99
CA TRP A 81 -2.86 -6.71 -14.30
C TRP A 81 -1.45 -6.64 -14.92
N LEU A 82 -0.80 -5.47 -14.88
CA LEU A 82 0.58 -5.32 -15.35
C LEU A 82 1.56 -6.24 -14.60
N ALA A 83 1.35 -6.44 -13.31
CA ALA A 83 2.22 -7.31 -12.51
C ALA A 83 2.10 -8.77 -12.94
N GLU A 84 0.87 -9.24 -13.10
CA GLU A 84 0.56 -10.61 -13.53
C GLU A 84 1.02 -10.84 -14.97
N TYR A 85 0.58 -9.99 -15.90
CA TYR A 85 0.84 -10.14 -17.34
C TYR A 85 2.33 -10.08 -17.71
N TYR A 86 3.11 -9.19 -17.08
CA TYR A 86 4.54 -9.02 -17.38
C TYR A 86 5.48 -9.71 -16.37
N GLY A 87 4.96 -10.54 -15.45
CA GLY A 87 5.78 -11.23 -14.45
C GLY A 87 6.55 -10.28 -13.52
N SER A 88 5.97 -9.13 -13.21
CA SER A 88 6.52 -8.14 -12.28
C SER A 88 5.99 -8.39 -10.85
N THR A 89 6.36 -7.54 -9.89
CA THR A 89 5.77 -7.58 -8.54
C THR A 89 4.67 -6.53 -8.41
N PRO A 90 3.54 -6.83 -7.74
CA PRO A 90 2.49 -5.86 -7.42
C PRO A 90 3.04 -4.56 -6.84
N ALA A 91 3.94 -4.62 -5.84
CA ALA A 91 4.52 -3.41 -5.27
C ALA A 91 5.29 -2.54 -6.30
N ARG A 92 5.91 -3.15 -7.33
CA ARG A 92 6.66 -2.42 -8.35
C ARG A 92 5.74 -1.72 -9.34
N THR A 93 4.67 -2.38 -9.79
CA THR A 93 3.70 -1.77 -10.71
C THR A 93 2.81 -0.76 -10.00
N LEU A 94 2.40 -1.04 -8.75
CA LEU A 94 1.67 -0.09 -7.91
C LEU A 94 2.49 1.18 -7.64
N ALA A 95 3.81 1.08 -7.49
CA ALA A 95 4.67 2.25 -7.37
C ALA A 95 4.73 3.15 -8.62
N LEU A 96 4.34 2.65 -9.80
CA LEU A 96 4.24 3.46 -11.02
C LEU A 96 3.01 4.38 -11.00
N VAL A 97 1.91 3.92 -10.40
CA VAL A 97 0.66 4.68 -10.25
C VAL A 97 0.58 5.44 -8.93
N ALA A 98 1.40 5.08 -7.94
CA ALA A 98 1.52 5.73 -6.63
C ALA A 98 2.93 6.35 -6.39
N PRO A 99 3.47 7.17 -7.32
CA PRO A 99 4.86 7.57 -7.30
C PRO A 99 5.19 8.38 -6.04
N ARG A 100 6.36 8.09 -5.43
CA ARG A 100 6.88 8.91 -4.33
C ARG A 100 7.82 9.97 -4.90
N VAL A 101 7.35 11.21 -5.00
CA VAL A 101 8.22 12.35 -5.32
C VAL A 101 9.10 12.64 -4.10
N ARG A 102 10.40 12.35 -4.22
CA ARG A 102 11.35 12.68 -3.15
C ARG A 102 11.69 14.16 -3.25
N LYS A 103 11.66 14.87 -2.11
CA LYS A 103 12.19 16.24 -2.03
C LYS A 103 13.65 16.23 -2.49
N ARG A 104 14.03 17.21 -3.33
CA ARG A 104 15.37 17.30 -3.88
C ARG A 104 16.36 17.48 -2.74
N ARG A 105 17.41 16.65 -2.68
CA ARG A 105 18.45 16.76 -1.65
C ARG A 105 19.15 18.11 -1.81
N GLY A 106 19.01 19.00 -0.83
CA GLY A 106 19.66 20.31 -0.80
C GLY A 106 18.76 21.53 -1.00
N GLU A 107 17.43 21.39 -1.07
CA GLU A 107 16.53 22.55 -0.98
C GLU A 107 16.67 23.21 0.40
N ARG A 108 17.41 24.32 0.45
CA ARG A 108 17.46 25.21 1.61
C ARG A 108 16.11 25.93 1.73
N PRO A 109 15.55 26.06 2.95
CA PRO A 109 14.43 26.97 3.16
C PRO A 109 14.87 28.38 2.75
N ALA A 110 13.97 29.10 2.07
CA ALA A 110 14.15 30.51 1.73
C ALA A 110 14.17 31.37 3.00
#